data_AF-A0A3P7JLV1-F1
#
_entry.id   AF-A0A3P7JLV1-F1
#
_cell.length_a   1.000
_cell.length_b   1.000
_cell.length_c   1.000
_cell.angle_alpha   90.00
_cell.angle_beta   90.00
_cell.angle_gamma   90.00
#
_symmetry.space_group_name_H-M   'P 1'
#
loop_
_entity.id
_entity.type
_entity.pdbx_description
1 polymer ?
#
loop_
_entity_poly.entity_id
_entity_poly.type
_entity_poly.pdbx_seq_one_letter_code
_entity_poly.pdbx_strand_id
1 'polypeptide(L)' 'MSAEKKQRIESVRPDDLSRYLEDMRKRGYTVVAAEQTTDSVPLHKYKFPLK' A
#
# COMPACT_ATOMS: atom_id res chain seq x y z
N MET A 1 -7.51 4.05 26.36
CA MET A 1 -7.27 3.03 25.31
C MET A 1 -6.71 3.73 24.09
N SER A 2 -5.51 3.36 23.64
CA SER A 2 -4.82 4.05 22.54
C SER A 2 -4.96 3.30 21.20
N ALA A 3 -4.78 4.01 20.08
CA ALA A 3 -5.12 3.55 18.73
C ALA A 3 -4.21 2.40 18.24
N GLU A 4 -2.93 2.42 18.59
CA GLU A 4 -1.95 1.41 18.20
C GLU A 4 -2.29 0.01 18.74
N LYS A 5 -3.00 -0.06 19.88
CA LYS A 5 -3.46 -1.33 20.47
C LYS A 5 -4.66 -1.93 19.73
N LYS A 6 -5.26 -1.20 18.79
CA LYS A 6 -6.46 -1.61 18.03
C LYS A 6 -6.17 -1.99 16.58
N GLN A 7 -4.90 -1.91 16.15
CA GLN A 7 -4.49 -2.19 14.78
C GLN A 7 -3.30 -3.13 14.77
N ARG A 8 -3.25 -4.02 13.78
CA ARG A 8 -2.06 -4.84 13.54
C ARG A 8 -1.03 -3.98 12.82
N ILE A 9 0.07 -3.68 13.51
CA ILE A 9 1.18 -2.90 12.96
C ILE A 9 2.35 -3.86 12.73
N GLU A 10 2.89 -3.88 11.52
CA GLU A 10 4.06 -4.67 11.13
C GLU A 10 5.14 -3.76 10.57
N SER A 11 6.41 -4.09 10.78
CA SER A 11 7.54 -3.36 10.23
C SER A 11 8.11 -4.07 9.00
N VAL A 12 8.39 -3.30 7.96
CA VAL A 12 9.11 -3.75 6.76
C VAL A 12 10.29 -2.79 6.57
N ARG A 13 11.51 -3.31 6.50
CA ARG A 13 12.70 -2.47 6.28
C ARG A 13 12.73 -1.98 4.83
N PRO A 14 13.34 -0.82 4.55
CA PRO A 14 13.47 -0.32 3.17
C PRO A 14 14.10 -1.35 2.21
N ASP A 15 15.13 -2.06 2.67
CA ASP A 15 15.83 -3.08 1.88
C ASP A 15 14.92 -4.27 1.49
N ASP A 16 13.89 -4.54 2.29
CA ASP A 16 12.92 -5.62 2.05
C ASP A 16 11.65 -5.15 1.33
N LEU A 17 11.48 -3.84 1.13
CA LEU A 17 10.22 -3.26 0.66
C LEU A 17 9.81 -3.81 -0.71
N SER A 18 10.74 -3.90 -1.66
CA SER A 18 10.46 -4.41 -3.00
C SER A 18 9.90 -5.83 -2.96
N ARG A 19 10.54 -6.72 -2.18
CA ARG A 19 10.11 -8.11 -2.00
C ARG A 19 8.73 -8.18 -1.34
N TYR A 20 8.51 -7.38 -0.31
CA TYR A 20 7.21 -7.33 0.37
C TYR A 20 6.08 -6.92 -0.58
N LEU A 21 6.28 -5.86 -1.37
CA LEU A 21 5.30 -5.38 -2.34
C LEU A 21 5.04 -6.40 -3.46
N GLU A 22 6.06 -7.12 -3.92
CA GLU A 22 5.90 -8.25 -4.85
C GLU A 22 5.04 -9.37 -4.27
N ASP A 23 5.28 -9.74 -3.02
CA ASP A 23 4.50 -10.78 -2.36
C ASP A 23 3.06 -10.33 -2.09
N MET A 24 2.82 -9.04 -1.85
CA MET A 24 1.47 -8.48 -1.80
C MET A 24 0.75 -8.59 -3.14
N ARG A 25 1.43 -8.27 -4.26
CA ARG A 25 0.87 -8.49 -5.61
C ARG A 25 0.50 -9.95 -5.86
N LYS A 26 1.36 -10.90 -5.47
CA LYS A 26 1.07 -12.35 -5.60
C LYS A 26 -0.15 -12.79 -4.78
N ARG A 27 -0.47 -12.10 -3.68
CA ARG A 27 -1.67 -12.32 -2.86
C ARG A 27 -2.93 -11.65 -3.43
N GLY A 28 -2.83 -11.05 -4.61
CA GLY A 28 -3.94 -10.39 -5.31
C GLY A 28 -4.15 -8.94 -4.91
N TYR A 29 -3.15 -8.30 -4.27
CA TYR A 29 -3.24 -6.87 -3.95
C TYR A 29 -2.79 -5.98 -5.12
N THR A 30 -3.46 -4.84 -5.27
CA THR A 30 -3.05 -3.75 -6.13
C THR A 30 -2.16 -2.79 -5.34
N VAL A 31 -0.87 -2.75 -5.66
CA VAL A 31 0.07 -1.83 -5.01
C VAL A 31 -0.05 -0.45 -5.66
N VAL A 32 -0.53 0.52 -4.89
CA VAL A 32 -0.71 1.91 -5.34
C VAL A 32 0.22 2.83 -4.56
N ALA A 33 1.10 3.54 -5.26
CA ALA A 33 1.89 4.61 -4.67
C ALA A 33 1.10 5.92 -4.66
N ALA A 34 1.16 6.66 -3.56
CA ALA A 34 0.59 8.00 -3.46
C ALA A 34 1.70 9.02 -3.78
N GLU A 35 1.90 9.29 -5.07
CA GLU A 35 2.97 10.18 -5.55
C GLU A 35 2.46 11.20 -6.58
N GLN A 36 3.10 12.38 -6.59
CA GLN A 36 2.86 13.41 -7.59
C GLN A 36 3.72 13.12 -8.82
N THR A 37 3.09 12.56 -9.86
CA THR A 37 3.72 12.30 -11.16
C THR A 37 2.80 12.77 -12.29
N THR A 38 3.35 12.97 -13.49
CA THR A 38 2.55 13.36 -14.67
C THR A 38 1.50 12.32 -15.03
N ASP A 39 1.75 11.06 -14.69
CA ASP A 39 0.92 9.92 -15.07
C ASP A 39 -0.01 9.47 -13.94
N SER A 40 0.00 10.17 -12.80
CA SER A 40 -0.86 9.89 -11.66
C SER A 40 -2.34 10.14 -11.99
N VAL A 41 -3.22 9.24 -11.55
CA VAL A 41 -4.67 9.45 -11.62
C VAL A 41 -5.11 10.32 -10.43
N PRO A 42 -5.91 11.38 -10.62
CA PRO A 42 -6.46 12.15 -9.51
C PRO A 42 -7.25 11.26 -8.55
N LEU A 43 -6.96 11.35 -7.24
CA LEU A 43 -7.53 10.47 -6.21
C LEU A 43 -9.06 10.36 -6.25
N HIS A 44 -9.76 11.49 -6.47
CA HIS A 44 -11.22 11.53 -6.53
C HIS A 44 -11.82 10.85 -7.79
N LYS A 45 -10.97 10.50 -8.78
CA LYS A 45 -11.35 9.73 -9.97
C LYS A 45 -10.92 8.27 -9.88
N TYR A 46 -10.06 7.92 -8.92
CA TYR A 46 -9.55 6.57 -8.76
C TYR A 46 -10.58 5.70 -8.02
N LYS A 47 -10.89 4.53 -8.59
CA LYS A 47 -11.70 3.51 -7.92
C LYS A 47 -10.77 2.50 -7.26
N PHE A 48 -10.73 2.52 -5.93
CA PHE A 48 -9.92 1.57 -5.17
C PHE A 48 -10.42 0.13 -5.40
N PRO A 49 -9.53 -0.81 -5.74
CA PRO A 49 -9.88 -2.23 -5.79
C PRO A 49 -10.09 -2.76 -4.36
N LEU A 50 -10.72 -3.94 -4.26
CA LEU A 50 -10.92 -4.60 -2.97
C LEU A 50 -9.60 -4.96 -2.28
N LYS A 51 -8.57 -5.33 -3.07
CA LYS A 51 -7.22 -5.64 -2.64
C LYS A 51 -6.20 -5.05 -3.61
#